data_AF-A0A3R9FE82-F1
#
_entry.id   AF-A0A3R9FE82-F1
#
_cell.length_a   1.000
_cell.length_b   1.000
_cell.length_c   1.000
_cell.angle_alpha   90.00
_cell.angle_beta   90.00
_cell.angle_gamma   90.00
#
_symmetry.space_group_name_H-M   'P 1'
#
loop_
_entity.id
_entity.type
_entity.pdbx_description
1 polymer ?
#
loop_
_entity_poly.entity_id
_entity_poly.type
_entity_poly.pdbx_seq_one_letter_code
_entity_poly.pdbx_strand_id
1 'polypeptide(L)'
;MSDRDSAEPDSLSPSEALDEDELRVDPLEEGVEPPEHWSAANRYGTTPSEIRDGEPMKQRLAEEEPDTEPERVPERPVAATPAAELDETIEDAPPDFEPVSPGDEVPHRHADPDPGERADYAGGSVADAIREARQG
;
A
#
# COMPACT_ATOMS: atom_id res chain seq x y z
N MET A 1 31.23 -2.85 -43.39
CA MET A 1 30.68 -1.98 -42.34
C MET A 1 29.77 -1.01 -43.06
N SER A 2 28.47 -1.34 -43.13
CA SER A 2 27.49 -0.41 -43.72
C SER A 2 27.22 0.67 -42.70
N ASP A 3 27.55 1.90 -43.09
CA ASP A 3 26.95 3.13 -42.57
C ASP A 3 25.44 2.93 -42.55
N ARG A 4 24.84 2.90 -41.35
CA ARG A 4 23.39 3.07 -41.22
C ARG A 4 23.17 4.57 -41.39
N ASP A 5 23.04 4.94 -42.66
CA ASP A 5 22.68 6.25 -43.17
C ASP A 5 21.52 6.81 -42.33
N SER A 6 21.70 7.99 -41.75
CA SER A 6 20.61 8.75 -41.13
C SER A 6 19.55 8.99 -42.20
N ALA A 7 18.47 8.21 -42.18
CA ALA A 7 17.37 8.36 -43.12
C ALA A 7 16.73 9.74 -42.92
N GLU A 8 16.49 10.47 -44.01
CA GLU A 8 15.87 11.80 -43.95
C GLU A 8 14.44 11.69 -43.37
N PRO A 9 13.99 12.66 -42.54
CA PRO A 9 12.76 12.56 -41.75
C PRO A 9 11.48 12.40 -42.58
N ASP A 10 11.52 12.71 -43.88
CA ASP A 10 10.40 12.55 -44.82
C ASP A 10 10.21 11.09 -45.31
N SER A 11 11.14 10.20 -44.97
CA SER A 11 11.12 8.79 -45.41
C SER A 11 10.61 7.79 -44.35
N LEU A 12 10.43 8.25 -43.12
CA LEU A 12 9.94 7.43 -42.00
C LEU A 12 8.42 7.41 -41.96
N SER A 13 7.83 6.26 -41.60
CA SER A 13 6.41 6.25 -41.29
C SER A 13 6.15 7.05 -39.99
N PRO A 14 4.94 7.58 -39.79
CA PRO A 14 4.60 8.32 -38.55
C PRO A 14 4.81 7.51 -37.27
N SER A 15 4.76 6.18 -37.37
CA SER A 15 5.04 5.28 -36.25
C SER A 15 6.54 5.19 -35.96
N GLU A 16 7.37 5.00 -36.99
CA GLU A 16 8.84 4.92 -36.85
C GLU A 16 9.47 6.25 -36.44
N ALA A 17 8.88 7.38 -36.86
CA ALA A 17 9.34 8.71 -36.45
C ALA A 17 9.13 9.01 -34.95
N LEU A 18 8.32 8.19 -34.25
CA LEU A 18 8.07 8.29 -32.82
C LEU A 18 8.90 7.29 -32.00
N ASP A 19 9.74 6.48 -32.64
CA ASP A 19 10.63 5.57 -31.93
C ASP A 19 11.72 6.36 -31.17
N GLU A 20 12.17 5.79 -30.06
CA GLU A 20 13.05 6.45 -29.08
C GLU A 20 14.42 6.81 -29.65
N ASP A 21 14.91 6.02 -30.62
CA ASP A 21 16.18 6.23 -31.32
C ASP A 21 16.12 7.43 -32.27
N GLU A 22 15.00 7.64 -32.97
CA GLU A 22 14.81 8.82 -33.83
C GLU A 22 14.50 10.08 -33.02
N LEU A 23 13.67 9.96 -31.98
CA LEU A 23 13.34 11.07 -31.08
C LEU A 23 14.54 11.51 -30.23
N ARG A 24 15.60 10.71 -30.14
CA ARG A 24 16.76 10.93 -29.24
C ARG A 24 16.33 11.18 -27.79
N VAL A 25 15.29 10.44 -27.38
CA VAL A 25 14.73 10.49 -26.02
C VAL A 25 14.96 9.19 -25.29
N ASP A 26 15.92 8.35 -25.72
CA ASP A 26 16.26 7.12 -25.02
C ASP A 26 16.55 7.47 -23.54
N PRO A 27 15.70 7.03 -22.59
CA PRO A 27 15.89 7.32 -21.17
C PRO A 27 17.23 6.79 -20.64
N LEU A 28 17.85 5.84 -21.34
CA LEU A 28 19.17 5.28 -21.04
C LEU A 28 20.32 6.11 -21.61
N GLU A 29 20.07 7.02 -22.54
CA GLU A 29 21.13 7.88 -23.12
C GLU A 29 21.58 8.98 -22.15
N GLU A 30 20.65 9.62 -21.44
CA GLU A 30 21.00 10.53 -20.33
C GLU A 30 21.52 9.76 -19.10
N GLY A 31 21.04 8.52 -18.92
CA GLY A 31 21.38 7.67 -17.79
C GLY A 31 20.65 8.11 -16.52
N VAL A 32 19.81 7.23 -15.98
CA VAL A 32 19.25 7.43 -14.64
C VAL A 32 20.27 6.95 -13.62
N GLU A 33 20.81 7.87 -12.82
CA GLU A 33 21.70 7.51 -11.71
C GLU A 33 20.86 6.96 -10.54
N PRO A 34 21.02 5.68 -10.18
CA PRO A 34 20.33 5.13 -9.03
C PRO A 34 20.88 5.75 -7.74
N PRO A 35 20.14 5.66 -6.62
CA PRO A 35 20.64 6.13 -5.34
C PRO A 35 21.96 5.43 -4.99
N GLU A 36 22.99 6.19 -4.59
CA GLU A 36 24.28 5.64 -4.15
C GLU A 36 24.18 4.77 -2.88
N HIS A 37 23.04 4.83 -2.21
CA HIS A 37 22.80 4.16 -0.93
C HIS A 37 21.64 3.20 -1.03
N TRP A 38 21.78 2.08 -0.32
CA TRP A 38 20.69 1.12 -0.19
C TRP A 38 19.53 1.73 0.58
N SER A 39 18.32 1.61 0.03
CA SER A 39 17.07 1.87 0.72
C SER A 39 16.38 0.55 1.07
N ALA A 40 15.83 0.46 2.28
CA ALA A 40 15.02 -0.68 2.67
C ALA A 40 13.76 -0.80 1.79
N ALA A 41 13.47 -2.01 1.32
CA ALA A 41 12.29 -2.29 0.50
C ALA A 41 10.98 -2.13 1.28
N ASN A 42 10.97 -2.51 2.56
CA ASN A 42 9.83 -2.37 3.46
C ASN A 42 10.25 -1.56 4.70
N ARG A 43 9.40 -0.63 5.14
CA ARG A 43 9.62 0.13 6.38
C ARG A 43 9.01 -0.53 7.62
N TYR A 44 7.93 -1.31 7.46
CA TYR A 44 7.22 -1.98 8.54
C TYR A 44 6.77 -3.38 8.10
N GLY A 45 6.42 -4.25 9.06
CA GLY A 45 5.88 -5.59 8.77
C GLY A 45 6.95 -6.62 8.36
N THR A 46 8.19 -6.41 8.77
CA THR A 46 9.30 -7.35 8.50
C THR A 46 9.42 -8.43 9.58
N THR A 47 8.85 -8.19 10.76
CA THR A 47 8.83 -9.13 11.88
C THR A 47 7.40 -9.54 12.26
N PRO A 48 7.20 -10.72 12.88
CA PRO A 48 5.88 -11.14 13.35
C PRO A 48 5.23 -10.16 14.34
N SER A 49 6.03 -9.47 15.17
CA SER A 49 5.50 -8.44 16.08
C SER A 49 4.96 -7.26 15.30
N GLU A 50 5.74 -6.74 14.34
CA GLU A 50 5.33 -5.60 13.51
C GLU A 50 4.08 -5.90 12.66
N ILE A 51 3.93 -7.14 12.19
CA ILE A 51 2.73 -7.55 11.45
C ILE A 51 1.50 -7.54 12.38
N ARG A 52 1.66 -8.02 13.62
CA ARG A 52 0.58 -8.02 14.62
C ARG A 52 0.20 -6.60 15.04
N ASP A 53 1.20 -5.78 15.34
CA ASP A 53 1.00 -4.44 15.86
C ASP A 53 0.58 -3.46 14.75
N GLY A 54 1.03 -3.73 13.52
CA GLY A 54 0.84 -2.86 12.36
C GLY A 54 1.58 -1.52 12.50
N GLU A 55 1.53 -0.73 11.44
CA GLU A 55 2.04 0.63 11.48
C GLU A 55 1.11 1.53 12.31
N PRO A 56 1.64 2.43 13.16
CA PRO A 56 0.81 3.33 13.95
C PRO A 56 -0.07 4.23 13.07
N MET A 57 -1.36 4.32 13.40
CA MET A 57 -2.36 5.09 12.64
C MET A 57 -1.94 6.53 12.34
N LYS A 58 -1.30 7.21 13.31
CA LYS A 58 -0.82 8.59 13.12
C LYS A 58 0.24 8.71 12.02
N GLN A 59 1.08 7.69 11.87
CA GLN A 59 2.11 7.68 10.84
C GLN A 59 1.48 7.50 9.46
N ARG A 60 0.56 6.55 9.34
CA ARG A 60 -0.23 6.36 8.10
C ARG A 60 -0.95 7.62 7.66
N LEU A 61 -1.60 8.33 8.59
CA LEU A 61 -2.28 9.59 8.30
C LEU A 61 -1.32 10.72 7.91
N ALA A 62 -0.07 10.69 8.36
CA ALA A 62 0.93 11.71 8.00
C ALA A 62 1.54 11.46 6.61
N GLU A 63 1.42 10.25 6.07
CA GLU A 63 1.87 9.89 4.72
C GLU A 63 0.81 10.23 3.66
N GLU A 64 -0.45 10.46 4.05
CA GLU A 64 -1.55 10.82 3.13
C GLU A 64 -1.58 12.33 2.83
N GLU A 65 -1.82 12.67 1.56
CA GLU A 65 -2.16 14.03 1.11
C GLU A 65 -3.66 14.09 0.77
N PRO A 66 -4.42 15.11 1.24
CA PRO A 66 -5.82 15.25 0.87
C PRO A 66 -6.00 15.61 -0.61
N ASP A 67 -6.78 14.83 -1.36
CA ASP A 67 -7.12 15.14 -2.76
C ASP A 67 -7.98 16.42 -2.90
N THR A 68 -8.69 16.78 -1.84
CA THR A 68 -9.57 17.95 -1.78
C THR A 68 -9.42 18.68 -0.45
N GLU A 69 -9.80 19.95 -0.41
CA GLU A 69 -9.82 20.72 0.83
C GLU A 69 -10.66 19.98 1.89
N PRO A 70 -10.10 19.71 3.07
CA PRO A 70 -10.82 19.01 4.12
C PRO A 70 -12.04 19.83 4.54
N GLU A 71 -13.16 19.14 4.74
CA GLU A 71 -14.36 19.79 5.22
C GLU A 71 -14.14 20.38 6.62
N ARG A 72 -14.74 21.54 6.87
CA ARG A 72 -14.64 22.19 8.17
C ARG A 72 -15.30 21.32 9.23
N VAL A 73 -14.50 20.81 10.16
CA VAL A 73 -15.01 20.09 11.32
C VAL A 73 -15.89 21.04 12.16
N PRO A 74 -17.17 20.73 12.39
CA PRO A 74 -18.04 21.57 13.20
C PRO A 74 -17.61 21.55 14.68
N GLU A 75 -17.84 22.65 15.40
CA GLU A 75 -17.46 22.73 16.83
C GLU A 75 -18.19 21.72 17.71
N ARG A 76 -19.40 21.31 17.29
CA ARG A 76 -20.18 20.25 17.94
C ARG A 76 -20.34 19.08 16.97
N PRO A 77 -20.07 17.83 17.40
CA PRO A 77 -20.31 16.66 16.57
C PRO A 77 -21.77 16.58 16.12
N VAL A 78 -22.00 16.10 14.90
CA VAL A 78 -23.34 15.92 14.33
C VAL A 78 -24.20 15.02 15.24
N ALA A 79 -23.62 13.95 15.78
CA ALA A 79 -24.30 13.03 16.71
C ALA A 79 -24.80 13.70 18.01
N ALA A 80 -24.23 14.84 18.40
CA ALA A 80 -24.65 15.61 19.57
C ALA A 80 -25.54 16.82 19.22
N THR A 81 -25.85 17.02 17.94
CA THR A 81 -26.67 18.14 17.47
C THR A 81 -28.16 17.77 17.52
N PRO A 82 -29.04 18.59 18.14
CA PRO A 82 -30.46 18.32 18.18
C PRO A 82 -31.08 18.22 16.79
N ALA A 83 -32.07 17.34 16.60
CA ALA A 83 -32.68 17.11 15.29
C ALA A 83 -33.27 18.37 14.64
N ALA A 84 -33.74 19.35 15.43
CA ALA A 84 -34.27 20.61 14.92
C ALA A 84 -33.20 21.57 14.37
N GLU A 85 -31.92 21.32 14.65
CA GLU A 85 -30.77 22.11 14.20
C GLU A 85 -29.97 21.42 13.09
N LEU A 86 -30.34 20.19 12.73
CA LEU A 86 -29.77 19.48 11.58
C LEU A 86 -30.38 20.04 10.29
N ASP A 87 -29.55 20.26 9.27
CA ASP A 87 -30.04 20.61 7.95
C ASP A 87 -30.47 19.36 7.16
N GLU A 88 -31.13 19.58 6.03
CA GLU A 88 -31.61 18.50 5.15
C GLU A 88 -30.49 17.92 4.26
N THR A 89 -29.22 18.26 4.51
CA THR A 89 -28.06 17.73 3.76
C THR A 89 -27.54 16.40 4.29
N ILE A 90 -28.21 15.83 5.31
CA ILE A 90 -28.01 14.44 5.68
C ILE A 90 -28.31 13.60 4.43
N GLU A 91 -27.24 13.15 3.76
CA GLU A 91 -27.34 12.11 2.77
C GLU A 91 -28.04 10.95 3.45
N ASP A 92 -29.21 10.60 2.91
CA ASP A 92 -30.05 9.50 3.36
C ASP A 92 -29.12 8.30 3.51
N ALA A 93 -28.76 7.95 4.75
CA ALA A 93 -27.86 6.85 4.99
C ALA A 93 -28.45 5.64 4.26
N PRO A 94 -27.68 4.91 3.45
CA PRO A 94 -28.24 3.79 2.71
C PRO A 94 -29.02 2.91 3.69
N PRO A 95 -30.23 2.45 3.33
CA PRO A 95 -31.21 1.85 4.25
C PRO A 95 -30.72 0.57 4.95
N ASP A 96 -29.50 0.14 4.66
CA ASP A 96 -28.87 -1.09 5.12
C ASP A 96 -27.97 -0.89 6.36
N PHE A 97 -27.95 0.31 6.98
CA PHE A 97 -27.34 0.47 8.30
C PHE A 97 -28.26 -0.06 9.38
N GLU A 98 -28.03 -1.31 9.79
CA GLU A 98 -28.66 -1.89 10.97
C GLU A 98 -28.12 -1.18 12.22
N PRO A 99 -28.96 -0.48 13.01
CA PRO A 99 -28.51 0.17 14.23
C PRO A 99 -28.03 -0.92 15.20
N VAL A 100 -26.73 -0.92 15.48
CA VAL A 100 -26.10 -1.87 16.40
C VAL A 100 -26.81 -1.76 17.75
N SER A 101 -27.53 -2.80 18.16
CA SER A 101 -28.10 -2.82 19.51
C SER A 101 -26.93 -2.87 20.50
N PRO A 102 -26.97 -2.17 21.64
CA PRO A 102 -25.89 -2.20 22.64
C PRO A 102 -25.55 -3.61 23.19
N GLY A 103 -26.36 -4.61 22.88
CA GLY A 103 -26.15 -6.03 23.23
C GLY A 103 -25.65 -6.90 22.07
N ASP A 104 -25.53 -6.37 20.85
CA ASP A 104 -24.86 -7.07 19.76
C ASP A 104 -23.35 -6.90 19.94
N GLU A 105 -22.74 -7.93 20.50
CA GLU A 105 -21.29 -8.08 20.54
C GLU A 105 -20.78 -8.06 19.10
N VAL A 106 -20.30 -6.90 18.64
CA VAL A 106 -19.53 -6.79 17.39
C VAL A 106 -18.49 -7.91 17.42
N PRO A 107 -18.49 -8.85 16.46
CA PRO A 107 -17.53 -9.94 16.47
C PRO A 107 -16.14 -9.33 16.50
N HIS A 108 -15.47 -9.44 17.64
CA HIS A 108 -14.09 -9.05 17.76
C HIS A 108 -13.34 -9.90 16.73
N ARG A 109 -12.80 -9.26 15.69
CA ARG A 109 -11.87 -9.90 14.78
C ARG A 109 -10.75 -10.44 15.68
N HIS A 110 -10.74 -11.75 15.91
CA HIS A 110 -9.74 -12.40 16.76
C HIS A 110 -8.38 -12.18 16.10
N ALA A 111 -7.66 -11.16 16.54
CA ALA A 111 -6.27 -10.91 16.15
C ALA A 111 -5.30 -11.84 16.89
N ASP A 112 -5.82 -12.60 17.86
CA ASP A 112 -5.07 -13.59 18.61
C ASP A 112 -5.42 -15.00 18.10
N PRO A 113 -4.45 -15.74 17.51
CA PRO A 113 -4.65 -17.16 17.24
C PRO A 113 -4.83 -17.91 18.56
N ASP A 114 -5.75 -18.89 18.57
CA ASP A 114 -5.99 -19.78 19.70
C ASP A 114 -4.66 -20.43 20.14
N PRO A 115 -4.21 -20.27 21.40
CA PRO A 115 -3.00 -20.92 21.89
C PRO A 115 -3.06 -22.46 21.85
N GLY A 116 -4.22 -23.05 21.56
CA GLY A 116 -4.42 -24.48 21.33
C GLY A 116 -4.20 -24.94 19.88
N GLU A 117 -4.14 -24.04 18.90
CA GLU A 117 -3.89 -24.38 17.50
C GLU A 117 -2.40 -24.56 17.28
N ARG A 118 -1.92 -25.75 17.65
CA ARG A 118 -0.55 -26.14 17.45
C ARG A 118 -0.29 -26.24 15.95
N ALA A 119 0.62 -25.40 15.46
CA ALA A 119 1.19 -25.49 14.12
C ALA A 119 2.09 -26.74 14.02
N ASP A 120 1.48 -27.94 14.06
CA ASP A 120 2.19 -29.22 14.04
C ASP A 120 2.66 -29.63 12.64
N TYR A 121 2.44 -28.78 11.63
CA TYR A 121 2.95 -28.98 10.28
C TYR A 121 3.65 -27.72 9.77
N ALA A 122 4.81 -27.42 10.35
CA ALA A 122 5.85 -26.64 9.68
C ALA A 122 7.13 -27.47 9.69
N GLY A 123 7.71 -27.66 8.50
CA GLY A 123 8.88 -28.49 8.25
C GLY A 123 9.97 -28.34 9.31
N GLY A 124 10.46 -29.50 9.77
CA GLY A 124 11.50 -29.60 10.77
C GLY A 124 12.64 -28.61 10.52
N SER A 125 13.04 -27.94 11.60
CA SER A 125 14.16 -27.01 11.64
C SER A 125 15.38 -27.55 10.86
N VAL A 126 15.68 -26.94 9.71
CA VAL A 126 16.92 -27.20 8.95
C VAL A 126 18.15 -26.98 9.84
N ALA A 127 18.04 -26.11 10.85
CA ALA A 127 19.11 -25.84 11.80
C ALA A 127 19.45 -27.04 12.69
N ASP A 128 18.50 -27.93 13.00
CA ASP A 128 18.78 -29.14 13.77
C ASP A 128 19.47 -30.20 12.90
N ALA A 129 19.04 -30.35 11.63
CA ALA A 129 19.69 -31.26 10.68
C ALA A 129 21.17 -30.92 10.42
N ILE A 130 21.50 -29.63 10.35
CA ILE A 130 22.90 -29.17 10.17
C ILE A 130 23.73 -29.38 11.44
N ARG A 131 23.13 -29.23 12.64
CA ARG A 131 23.82 -29.43 13.91
C ARG A 131 24.22 -30.89 14.12
N GLU A 132 23.37 -31.82 13.72
CA GLU A 132 23.59 -33.25 13.87
C GLU A 132 24.65 -33.78 12.87
N ALA A 133 24.63 -33.30 11.62
CA ALA A 133 25.60 -33.68 10.59
C ALA A 133 27.06 -33.25 10.88
N ARG A 134 27.28 -32.33 11.81
CA ARG A 134 28.63 -31.86 12.21
C ARG A 134 29.22 -32.65 13.39
N GLN A 135 28.41 -33.50 14.04
CA GLN A 135 28.81 -34.27 15.22
C GLN A 135 29.00 -35.77 14.94
N GLY A 136 28.95 -36.20 13.67
CA GLY A 136 29.37 -37.51 13.20
C GLY A 136 30.57 -37.40 12.28
#